data_AF-A0A528EBA7-F1
#
_entry.id   AF-A0A528EBA7-F1
#
_cell.length_a   1.000
_cell.length_b   1.000
_cell.length_c   1.000
_cell.angle_alpha   90.00
_cell.angle_beta   90.00
_cell.angle_gamma   90.00
#
_symmetry.space_group_name_H-M   'P 1'
#
loop_
_entity.id
_entity.type
_entity.pdbx_description
1 polymer ?
#
loop_
_entity_poly.entity_id
_entity_poly.type
_entity_poly.pdbx_seq_one_letter_code
_entity_poly.pdbx_strand_id
1 'polypeptide(L)'
;MALSIKNRDVERLARELARRRHVSVTEAIRQSLEREVARERLVPRDESSDLFQRLMTISDSAAQVPKRENAMTEDEILGYDEHGAPTR
;
A
#
# COMPACT_ATOMS: atom_id res chain seq x y z
N MET A 1 14.08 5.80 27.05
CA MET A 1 12.71 6.14 27.54
C MET A 1 12.08 4.88 28.12
N ALA A 2 11.18 5.00 29.09
CA ALA A 2 10.52 3.85 29.74
C ALA A 2 9.11 3.62 29.16
N LEU A 3 8.81 2.38 28.79
CA LEU A 3 7.46 1.94 28.43
C LEU A 3 6.77 1.38 29.68
N SER A 4 5.64 1.96 30.09
CA SER A 4 4.83 1.44 31.20
C SER A 4 3.62 0.69 30.66
N ILE A 5 3.53 -0.61 30.95
CA ILE A 5 2.41 -1.46 30.55
C ILE A 5 1.59 -1.81 31.80
N LYS A 6 0.41 -1.21 31.95
CA LYS A 6 -0.51 -1.45 33.09
C LYS A 6 -1.46 -2.61 32.81
N ASN A 7 -0.91 -3.78 32.49
CA ASN A 7 -1.69 -5.00 32.23
C ASN A 7 -0.96 -6.22 32.81
N ARG A 8 -1.60 -6.92 33.75
CA ARG A 8 -1.03 -8.07 34.46
C ARG A 8 -0.74 -9.26 33.55
N ASP A 9 -1.57 -9.48 32.54
CA ASP A 9 -1.39 -10.58 31.59
C ASP A 9 -0.19 -10.34 30.69
N VAL A 10 0.00 -9.11 30.22
CA VAL A 10 1.17 -8.73 29.42
C VAL A 10 2.46 -8.87 30.24
N GLU A 11 2.45 -8.44 31.50
CA GLU A 11 3.61 -8.60 32.39
C GLU A 11 3.96 -10.08 32.58
N ARG A 12 2.96 -10.94 32.81
CA ARG A 12 3.16 -12.39 32.95
C ARG A 12 3.79 -13.00 31.70
N LEU A 13 3.27 -12.67 30.52
CA LEU A 13 3.79 -13.14 29.23
C LEU A 13 5.23 -12.65 28.99
N ALA A 14 5.51 -11.38 29.25
CA ALA A 14 6.85 -10.80 29.09
C ALA A 14 7.87 -11.48 30.01
N ARG A 15 7.50 -11.75 31.27
CA ARG A 15 8.35 -12.48 32.23
C ARG A 15 8.56 -13.94 31.81
N GLU A 16 7.53 -14.61 31.33
CA GLU A 16 7.68 -15.98 30.82
C GLU A 16 8.62 -16.03 29.61
N LEU A 17 8.44 -15.12 28.66
CA LEU A 17 9.26 -15.05 27.46
C LEU A 17 10.73 -14.79 27.80
N ALA A 18 10.98 -13.88 28.75
CA ALA A 18 12.31 -13.58 29.26
C ALA A 18 12.98 -14.81 29.90
N ARG A 19 12.25 -15.56 30.74
CA ARG A 19 12.76 -16.79 31.35
C ARG A 19 13.11 -17.84 30.30
N ARG A 20 12.22 -18.09 29.33
CA ARG A 20 12.44 -19.09 28.27
C ARG A 20 13.62 -18.74 27.36
N ARG A 21 13.91 -17.45 27.17
CA ARG A 21 15.00 -16.97 26.31
C ARG A 21 16.29 -16.64 27.06
N HIS A 22 16.30 -16.74 28.40
CA HIS A 22 17.44 -16.36 29.25
C HIS A 22 17.93 -14.93 29.03
N VAL A 23 16.99 -13.99 28.83
CA VAL A 23 17.29 -12.55 28.65
C VAL A 23 16.48 -11.70 29.63
N SER A 24 16.76 -10.40 29.70
CA SER A 24 15.97 -9.46 30.50
C SER A 24 14.55 -9.31 29.93
N VAL A 25 13.60 -8.87 30.78
CA VAL A 25 12.20 -8.62 30.34
C VAL A 25 12.16 -7.61 29.20
N THR A 26 12.93 -6.52 29.34
CA THR A 26 13.06 -5.49 28.31
C THR A 26 13.57 -6.05 26.99
N GLU A 27 14.58 -6.92 27.06
CA GLU A 27 15.19 -7.53 25.88
C GLU A 27 14.25 -8.52 25.18
N ALA A 28 13.50 -9.30 25.96
CA ALA A 28 12.47 -10.19 25.41
C ALA A 28 11.37 -9.41 24.67
N ILE A 29 10.92 -8.29 25.24
CA ILE A 29 9.93 -7.40 24.61
C ILE A 29 10.50 -6.78 23.34
N ARG A 30 11.72 -6.21 23.39
CA ARG A 30 12.39 -5.61 22.23
C ARG A 30 12.46 -6.59 21.06
N GLN A 31 12.99 -7.79 21.30
CA GLN A 31 13.11 -8.82 20.27
C GLN A 31 11.76 -9.26 19.72
N SER A 32 10.72 -9.33 20.55
CA SER A 32 9.37 -9.70 20.09
C SER A 32 8.77 -8.62 19.19
N LEU A 33 8.90 -7.36 19.59
CA LEU A 33 8.41 -6.21 18.80
C LEU A 33 9.19 -6.07 17.49
N GLU A 34 10.52 -6.24 17.50
CA GLU A 34 11.32 -6.20 16.27
C GLU A 34 10.90 -7.25 15.26
N ARG A 35 10.63 -8.48 15.71
CA ARG A 35 10.16 -9.56 14.84
C ARG A 35 8.80 -9.25 14.23
N GLU A 36 7.86 -8.76 15.03
CA GLU A 36 6.51 -8.42 14.52
C GLU A 36 6.55 -7.20 13.60
N VAL A 37 7.32 -6.15 13.92
CA VAL A 37 7.53 -5.01 13.01
C VAL A 37 8.18 -5.45 11.71
N ALA A 38 9.18 -6.34 11.76
CA ALA A 38 9.79 -6.87 10.54
C ALA A 38 8.79 -7.66 9.70
N ARG A 39 7.93 -8.50 10.33
CA ARG A 39 6.86 -9.23 9.65
C ARG A 39 5.87 -8.26 8.98
N GLU A 40 5.39 -7.27 9.71
CA GLU A 40 4.44 -6.26 9.20
C GLU A 40 5.02 -5.40 8.08
N ARG A 41 6.34 -5.15 8.09
CA ARG A 41 7.02 -4.45 6.98
C ARG A 41 7.12 -5.29 5.70
N LEU A 42 7.14 -6.62 5.82
CA LEU A 42 7.23 -7.54 4.69
C LEU A 42 5.85 -7.81 4.06
N VAL A 43 4.77 -7.62 4.81
CA VAL A 43 3.42 -7.65 4.26
C VAL A 43 3.21 -6.34 3.49
N PRO A 44 2.98 -6.37 2.16
CA PRO A 44 2.62 -5.18 1.42
C PRO A 44 1.36 -4.60 2.06
N ARG A 45 1.46 -3.40 2.62
CA ARG A 45 0.33 -2.72 3.22
C ARG A 45 -0.60 -2.32 2.07
N ASP A 46 -1.62 -3.16 1.83
CA ASP A 46 -2.61 -3.02 0.77
C ASP A 46 -2.01 -2.59 -0.58
N GLU A 47 -1.53 -3.54 -1.38
CA GLU A 47 -1.23 -3.27 -2.80
C GLU A 47 -2.42 -2.62 -3.52
N SER A 48 -3.64 -2.86 -3.02
CA SER A 48 -4.86 -2.20 -3.49
C SER A 48 -4.78 -0.67 -3.35
N SER A 49 -4.20 -0.16 -2.26
CA SER A 49 -4.02 1.28 -2.05
C SER A 49 -2.91 1.83 -2.95
N ASP A 50 -1.79 1.12 -3.12
CA ASP A 50 -0.70 1.61 -3.99
C ASP A 50 -1.13 1.58 -5.47
N LEU A 51 -1.76 0.50 -5.94
CA LEU A 51 -2.31 0.42 -7.29
C LEU A 51 -3.36 1.50 -7.54
N PHE A 52 -4.30 1.69 -6.60
CA PHE A 52 -5.31 2.74 -6.70
C PHE A 52 -4.67 4.14 -6.78
N GLN A 53 -3.70 4.45 -5.92
CA GLN A 53 -2.99 5.73 -5.95
C GLN A 53 -2.23 5.94 -7.27
N ARG A 54 -1.59 4.90 -7.80
CA ARG A 54 -0.91 4.94 -9.10
C ARG A 54 -1.89 5.19 -10.25
N LEU A 55 -3.02 4.49 -10.27
CA LEU A 55 -4.05 4.68 -11.29
C LEU A 55 -4.64 6.10 -11.24
N MET A 56 -4.92 6.62 -10.05
CA MET A 56 -5.39 7.99 -9.87
C MET A 56 -4.37 9.02 -10.37
N THR A 57 -3.07 8.83 -10.06
CA THR A 57 -2.00 9.71 -10.53
C THR A 57 -1.93 9.76 -12.06
N ILE A 58 -2.06 8.60 -12.72
CA ILE A 58 -2.08 8.52 -14.20
C ILE A 58 -3.32 9.21 -14.76
N SER A 59 -4.49 8.96 -14.17
CA SER A 59 -5.76 9.58 -14.58
C SER A 59 -5.70 11.11 -14.48
N ASP A 60 -5.19 11.64 -13.37
CA ASP A 60 -5.07 13.08 -13.15
C ASP A 60 -4.07 13.71 -14.12
N SER A 61 -2.97 13.01 -14.41
CA SER A 61 -1.98 13.47 -15.40
C SER A 61 -2.57 13.49 -16.82
N ALA A 62 -3.35 12.47 -17.19
CA ALA A 62 -4.02 12.41 -18.48
C ALA A 62 -5.11 13.50 -18.63
N ALA A 63 -5.82 13.81 -17.55
CA ALA A 63 -6.86 14.84 -17.53
C ALA A 63 -6.30 16.27 -17.71
N GLN A 64 -5.02 16.50 -17.41
CA GLN A 64 -4.36 17.79 -17.61
C GLN A 64 -3.91 18.04 -19.05
N VAL A 65 -3.99 17.05 -19.94
CA VAL A 65 -3.61 17.21 -21.35
C VAL A 65 -4.60 18.16 -22.05
N PRO A 66 -4.14 19.30 -22.60
CA PRO A 66 -5.02 20.24 -23.29
C PRO A 66 -5.71 19.59 -24.49
N LYS A 67 -6.99 19.92 -24.71
CA LYS A 67 -7.72 19.50 -25.90
C LYS A 67 -7.07 20.09 -27.15
N ARG A 68 -6.95 19.30 -28.21
CA ARG A 68 -6.45 19.75 -29.52
C ARG A 68 -7.42 20.74 -30.13
N GLU A 69 -6.89 21.82 -30.73
CA GLU A 69 -7.69 22.86 -31.40
C GLU A 69 -8.56 22.31 -32.53
N ASN A 70 -8.08 21.27 -33.24
CA ASN A 70 -8.82 20.54 -34.27
C ASN A 70 -8.99 19.08 -33.85
N ALA A 71 -9.67 18.84 -32.73
CA ALA A 71 -9.96 17.48 -32.28
C ALA A 71 -10.88 16.79 -33.28
N MET A 72 -10.41 15.65 -33.79
CA MET A 72 -11.21 14.76 -34.64
C MET A 72 -12.37 14.15 -33.82
N THR A 73 -13.49 13.87 -34.47
CA THR A 73 -14.58 13.09 -33.86
C THR A 73 -14.14 11.64 -33.63
N GLU A 74 -14.87 10.90 -32.78
CA GLU A 74 -14.58 9.48 -32.53
C GLU A 74 -14.56 8.68 -33.85
N ASP A 75 -15.52 8.93 -34.73
CA ASP A 75 -15.63 8.28 -36.04
C ASP A 75 -14.45 8.64 -36.97
N GLU A 76 -14.03 9.91 -36.98
CA GLU A 76 -12.86 10.34 -37.76
C GLU A 76 -11.56 9.71 -37.23
N ILE A 77 -11.43 9.54 -35.90
CA ILE A 77 -10.27 8.89 -35.26
C ILE A 77 -10.24 7.41 -35.63
N LEU A 78 -11.40 6.74 -35.58
CA LEU A 78 -11.53 5.32 -35.92
C LEU A 78 -11.35 5.08 -37.42
N GLY A 79 -11.74 6.03 -38.28
CA GLY A 79 -11.59 5.94 -39.73
C GLY A 79 -12.56 4.95 -40.38
N TYR A 80 -13.70 4.70 -39.75
CA TYR A 80 -14.80 3.91 -40.29
C TYR A 80 -16.06 4.77 -40.40
N ASP A 81 -16.86 4.55 -41.43
CA ASP A 81 -18.20 5.13 -41.52
C ASP A 81 -19.22 4.35 -40.66
N GLU A 82 -20.47 4.81 -40.66
CA GLU A 82 -21.59 4.21 -39.93
C GLU A 82 -21.90 2.76 -40.35
N HIS A 83 -21.34 2.29 -41.46
CA HIS A 83 -21.47 0.93 -41.98
C HIS A 83 -20.22 0.08 -41.73
N GLY A 84 -19.21 0.62 -41.04
CA GLY A 84 -17.95 -0.04 -40.77
C GLY A 84 -17.02 -0.12 -41.98
N ALA A 85 -17.26 0.67 -43.03
CA ALA A 85 -16.37 0.76 -44.17
C ALA A 85 -15.24 1.78 -43.91
N PRO A 86 -13.99 1.50 -44.29
CA PRO A 86 -12.89 2.44 -44.12
C PRO A 86 -13.13 3.74 -44.89
N THR A 87 -12.97 4.88 -44.23
CA THR A 87 -13.10 6.22 -44.83
C THR A 87 -11.77 6.80 -45.34
N ARG A 88 -10.72 5.98 -45.43
CA ARG A 88 -9.38 6.32 -45.96
C ARG A 88 -8.85 5.31 -46.96
#